data_AF-A0A942TII9-F1
#
_entry.id   AF-A0A942TII9-F1
#
_cell.length_a   1.000
_cell.length_b   1.000
_cell.length_c   1.000
_cell.angle_alpha   90.00
_cell.angle_beta   90.00
_cell.angle_gamma   90.00
#
_symmetry.space_group_name_H-M   'P 1'
#
loop_
_entity.id
_entity.type
_entity.pdbx_description
1 polymer ?
#
loop_
_entity_poly.entity_id
_entity_poly.type
_entity_poly.pdbx_seq_one_letter_code
_entity_poly.pdbx_strand_id
1 'polypeptide(L)'
;MATTEKEKERITEIRNDEIRHFNTFCAIYTLLTNHQPQPHVTGSCPDQYVNGLEFAFEDEQHTVDFYLDVADEAKDPFIKERFRNAAADEQNHAVWFLSFLQKHMR
;
A
#
# COMPACT_ATOMS: atom_id res chain seq x y z
N MET A 1 6.03 16.24 8.35
CA MET A 1 5.43 16.47 7.02
C MET A 1 6.53 16.42 5.97
N ALA A 2 6.22 15.94 4.76
CA ALA A 2 7.18 15.87 3.66
C ALA A 2 7.83 17.23 3.38
N THR A 3 9.15 17.22 3.19
CA THR A 3 9.96 18.45 3.25
C THR A 3 10.08 19.14 1.90
N THR A 4 9.81 18.41 0.81
CA THR A 4 9.85 18.93 -0.57
C THR A 4 8.51 18.75 -1.28
N GLU A 5 8.20 19.64 -2.22
CA GLU A 5 6.98 19.50 -3.04
C GLU A 5 6.95 18.19 -3.83
N LYS A 6 8.09 17.74 -4.33
CA LYS A 6 8.21 16.45 -5.03
C LYS A 6 7.85 15.26 -4.14
N GLU A 7 8.27 15.27 -2.87
CA GLU A 7 7.89 14.22 -1.91
C GLU A 7 6.38 14.27 -1.61
N LYS A 8 5.81 15.47 -1.43
CA LYS A 8 4.37 15.64 -1.20
C LYS A 8 3.54 15.12 -2.39
N GLU A 9 3.92 15.49 -3.61
CA GLU A 9 3.28 15.03 -4.84
C GLU A 9 3.31 13.51 -4.93
N ARG A 10 4.49 12.89 -4.77
CA ARG A 10 4.63 11.44 -4.82
C ARG A 10 3.86 10.72 -3.71
N ILE A 11 3.89 11.22 -2.48
CA ILE A 11 3.10 10.64 -1.38
C ILE A 11 1.59 10.78 -1.64
N THR A 12 1.18 11.86 -2.30
CA THR A 12 -0.22 12.04 -2.72
C THR A 12 -0.61 11.05 -3.82
N GLU A 13 0.28 10.78 -4.77
CA GLU A 13 0.10 9.73 -5.78
C GLU A 13 -0.05 8.36 -5.12
N ILE A 14 0.89 7.97 -4.25
CA ILE A 14 0.82 6.70 -3.48
C ILE A 14 -0.50 6.58 -2.73
N ARG A 15 -0.91 7.62 -1.99
CA ARG A 15 -2.21 7.63 -1.29
C ARG A 15 -3.40 7.41 -2.23
N ASN A 16 -3.36 7.93 -3.45
CA ASN A 16 -4.44 7.70 -4.42
C ASN A 16 -4.41 6.28 -4.97
N ASP A 17 -3.25 5.63 -4.99
CA ASP A 17 -3.07 4.23 -5.37
C ASP A 17 -3.70 3.34 -4.28
N GLU A 18 -3.41 3.60 -3.01
CA GLU A 18 -4.03 2.92 -1.85
C GLU A 18 -5.56 3.00 -1.87
N ILE A 19 -6.13 4.17 -2.19
CA ILE A 19 -7.58 4.34 -2.29
C ILE A 19 -8.15 3.46 -3.41
N ARG A 20 -7.44 3.28 -4.53
CA ARG A 20 -7.88 2.40 -5.62
C ARG A 20 -7.80 0.93 -5.22
N HIS A 21 -6.73 0.52 -4.55
CA HIS A 21 -6.60 -0.85 -4.04
C HIS A 21 -7.69 -1.15 -3.03
N PHE A 22 -7.91 -0.26 -2.05
CA PHE A 22 -8.99 -0.35 -1.08
C PHE A 22 -10.37 -0.58 -1.73
N ASN A 23 -10.73 0.26 -2.70
CA ASN A 23 -12.00 0.14 -3.41
C ASN A 23 -12.12 -1.19 -4.18
N THR A 24 -11.02 -1.63 -4.78
CA THR A 24 -10.94 -2.91 -5.49
C THR A 24 -11.17 -4.07 -4.53
N PHE A 25 -10.50 -4.09 -3.38
CA PHE A 25 -10.65 -5.15 -2.39
C PHE A 25 -12.04 -5.14 -1.73
N CYS A 26 -12.63 -3.97 -1.49
CA CYS A 26 -14.02 -3.89 -1.03
C CYS A 26 -15.00 -4.49 -2.04
N ALA A 27 -14.79 -4.26 -3.34
CA ALA A 27 -15.60 -4.84 -4.39
C ALA A 27 -15.43 -6.36 -4.45
N ILE A 28 -14.19 -6.87 -4.38
CA ILE A 28 -13.91 -8.32 -4.34
C ILE A 28 -14.55 -8.96 -3.12
N TYR A 29 -14.37 -8.38 -1.92
CA TYR A 29 -14.97 -8.88 -0.69
C TYR A 29 -16.50 -8.95 -0.79
N THR A 30 -17.12 -7.89 -1.30
CA THR A 30 -18.58 -7.85 -1.51
C THR A 30 -19.03 -8.93 -2.49
N LEU A 31 -18.31 -9.13 -3.59
CA LEU A 31 -18.61 -10.15 -4.58
C LEU A 31 -18.56 -11.57 -3.99
N LEU A 32 -17.57 -11.84 -3.14
CA LEU A 32 -17.37 -13.16 -2.54
C LEU A 32 -18.34 -13.46 -1.38
N THR A 33 -18.71 -12.43 -0.62
CA THR A 33 -19.43 -12.62 0.66
C THR A 33 -20.87 -12.12 0.63
N ASN A 34 -21.25 -11.32 -0.38
CA ASN A 34 -22.48 -10.53 -0.42
C ASN A 34 -22.64 -9.54 0.76
N HIS A 35 -21.56 -9.19 1.45
CA HIS A 35 -21.55 -8.22 2.55
C HIS A 35 -20.58 -7.08 2.28
N GLN A 36 -20.92 -5.87 2.72
CA GLN A 36 -19.99 -4.75 2.69
C GLN A 36 -18.96 -4.90 3.82
N PRO A 37 -17.66 -4.67 3.57
CA PRO A 37 -16.65 -4.70 4.61
C PRO A 37 -16.79 -3.47 5.53
N GLN A 38 -16.41 -3.63 6.80
CA GLN A 38 -16.29 -2.53 7.77
C GLN A 38 -14.87 -2.49 8.35
N PRO A 39 -13.89 -2.05 7.55
CA PRO A 39 -12.51 -1.96 8.01
C PRO A 39 -12.37 -0.83 9.03
N HIS A 40 -11.53 -1.07 10.03
CA HIS A 40 -11.19 -0.09 11.06
C HIS A 40 -9.68 0.13 11.02
N VAL A 41 -9.25 1.37 11.20
CA VAL A 41 -7.82 1.68 11.31
C VAL A 41 -7.30 1.02 12.59
N THR A 42 -6.33 0.13 12.44
CA THR A 42 -5.68 -0.54 13.56
C THR A 42 -4.24 -0.07 13.64
N GLY A 43 -3.93 0.78 14.62
CA GLY A 43 -2.57 1.32 14.81
C GLY A 43 -2.51 2.85 14.82
N SER A 44 -1.36 3.36 15.23
CA SER A 44 -1.03 4.79 15.26
C SER A 44 0.05 5.09 14.22
N CYS A 45 -0.12 6.15 13.45
CA CYS A 45 0.93 6.62 12.55
C CYS A 45 2.03 7.35 13.33
N PRO A 46 3.31 7.20 12.96
CA PRO A 46 4.39 7.97 13.58
C PRO A 46 4.24 9.49 13.36
N ASP A 47 4.56 10.28 14.39
CA ASP A 47 4.46 11.75 14.34
C ASP A 47 5.65 12.41 13.60
N GLN A 48 6.79 11.72 13.57
CA GLN A 48 8.01 12.20 12.91
C GLN A 48 8.06 11.70 11.47
N TYR A 49 8.42 12.61 10.56
CA TYR A 49 8.41 12.29 9.12
C TYR A 49 9.33 11.13 8.77
N VAL A 50 10.55 11.11 9.28
CA VAL A 50 11.52 10.03 9.01
C VAL A 50 11.00 8.68 9.52
N ASN A 51 10.47 8.63 10.75
CA ASN A 51 9.87 7.41 11.30
C ASN A 51 8.64 6.98 10.48
N GLY A 52 7.87 7.93 9.95
CA GLY A 52 6.75 7.64 9.05
C GLY A 52 7.20 7.06 7.70
N LEU A 53 8.34 7.50 7.18
CA LEU A 53 8.94 6.92 5.97
C LEU A 53 9.46 5.49 6.19
N GLU A 54 10.08 5.24 7.35
CA GLU A 54 10.57 3.91 7.74
C GLU A 54 9.41 2.94 7.95
N PHE A 55 8.40 3.39 8.71
CA PHE A 55 7.15 2.65 8.89
C PHE A 55 6.49 2.31 7.55
N ALA A 56 6.32 3.29 6.66
CA ALA A 56 5.70 3.06 5.36
C ALA A 56 6.54 2.10 4.51
N PHE A 57 7.87 2.26 4.47
CA PHE A 57 8.73 1.34 3.73
C PHE A 57 8.57 -0.12 4.17
N GLU A 58 8.57 -0.39 5.48
CA GLU A 58 8.38 -1.73 6.03
C GLU A 58 6.97 -2.28 5.77
N ASP A 59 5.95 -1.43 5.92
CA ASP A 59 4.55 -1.79 5.67
C ASP A 59 4.31 -2.17 4.19
N GLU A 60 4.86 -1.38 3.26
CA GLU A 60 4.79 -1.69 1.83
C GLU A 60 5.50 -3.01 1.51
N GLN A 61 6.67 -3.27 2.10
CA GLN A 61 7.39 -4.54 1.91
C GLN A 61 6.59 -5.76 2.39
N HIS A 62 6.02 -5.69 3.59
CA HIS A 62 5.15 -6.77 4.09
C HIS A 62 3.89 -6.94 3.25
N THR A 63 3.35 -5.84 2.73
CA THR A 63 2.14 -5.85 1.90
C THR A 63 2.40 -6.50 0.53
N VAL A 64 3.59 -6.33 -0.06
CA VAL A 64 4.01 -7.07 -1.26
C VAL A 64 3.90 -8.58 -1.03
N ASP A 65 4.52 -9.07 0.05
CA ASP A 65 4.50 -10.50 0.37
C ASP A 65 3.07 -11.00 0.57
N PHE A 66 2.27 -10.26 1.35
CA PHE A 66 0.87 -10.58 1.60
C PHE A 66 0.04 -10.66 0.32
N TYR A 67 0.16 -9.68 -0.59
CA TYR A 67 -0.61 -9.70 -1.83
C TYR A 67 -0.14 -10.77 -2.81
N LEU A 68 1.16 -11.11 -2.83
CA LEU A 68 1.66 -12.22 -3.63
C LEU A 68 1.12 -13.57 -3.12
N ASP A 69 1.09 -13.79 -1.81
CA ASP A 69 0.52 -14.98 -1.19
C ASP A 69 -0.97 -15.12 -1.56
N VAL A 70 -1.75 -14.05 -1.39
CA VAL A 70 -3.18 -14.05 -1.78
C VAL A 70 -3.35 -14.33 -3.27
N ALA A 71 -2.50 -13.75 -4.13
CA ALA A 71 -2.57 -14.00 -5.57
C ALA A 71 -2.26 -15.46 -5.93
N ASP A 72 -1.36 -16.11 -5.21
CA ASP A 72 -0.99 -17.50 -5.46
C ASP A 72 -2.04 -18.50 -4.96
N GLU A 73 -2.77 -18.15 -3.90
CA GLU A 73 -3.93 -18.93 -3.42
C GLU A 73 -5.22 -18.67 -4.21
N ALA A 74 -5.35 -17.51 -4.85
CA ALA A 74 -6.54 -17.13 -5.62
C ALA A 74 -6.76 -18.05 -6.84
N LYS A 75 -7.93 -18.70 -6.87
CA LYS A 75 -8.37 -19.53 -8.01
C LYS A 75 -9.01 -18.71 -9.13
N ASP A 76 -9.65 -17.60 -8.77
CA ASP A 76 -10.27 -16.71 -9.74
C ASP A 76 -9.18 -15.87 -10.43
N PRO A 77 -9.06 -15.91 -11.78
CA PRO A 77 -8.02 -15.20 -12.51
C PRO A 77 -8.08 -13.68 -12.34
N PHE A 78 -9.28 -13.11 -12.21
CA PHE A 78 -9.45 -11.67 -12.00
C PHE A 78 -8.93 -11.29 -10.62
N ILE A 79 -9.27 -12.04 -9.56
CA ILE A 79 -8.77 -11.76 -8.20
C ILE A 79 -7.24 -11.88 -8.18
N LYS A 80 -6.70 -12.96 -8.75
CA LYS A 80 -5.25 -13.18 -8.85
C LYS A 80 -4.52 -12.01 -9.52
N GLU A 81 -5.04 -11.52 -10.65
CA GLU A 81 -4.44 -10.40 -11.36
C GLU A 81 -4.52 -9.09 -10.56
N ARG A 82 -5.62 -8.84 -9.86
CA ARG A 82 -5.78 -7.63 -9.03
C ARG A 82 -4.76 -7.58 -7.90
N PHE A 83 -4.55 -8.69 -7.20
CA PHE A 83 -3.54 -8.76 -6.14
C PHE A 83 -2.10 -8.67 -6.69
N ARG A 84 -1.80 -9.27 -7.85
CA ARG A 84 -0.47 -9.11 -8.47
C ARG A 84 -0.16 -7.68 -8.89
N ASN A 85 -1.15 -6.97 -9.43
CA ASN A 85 -0.97 -5.57 -9.80
C ASN A 85 -0.77 -4.69 -8.57
N ALA A 86 -1.55 -4.91 -7.49
CA ALA A 86 -1.37 -4.22 -6.22
C ALA A 86 0.03 -4.49 -5.63
N ALA A 87 0.49 -5.74 -5.59
CA ALA A 87 1.84 -6.07 -5.14
C ALA A 87 2.94 -5.35 -5.94
N ALA A 88 2.74 -5.17 -7.25
CA ALA A 88 3.70 -4.43 -8.08
C ALA A 88 3.70 -2.91 -7.77
N ASP A 89 2.53 -2.35 -7.45
CA ASP A 89 2.40 -0.97 -6.99
C ASP A 89 3.11 -0.80 -5.62
N GLU A 90 2.85 -1.67 -4.64
CA GLU A 90 3.49 -1.60 -3.31
C GLU A 90 5.01 -1.75 -3.38
N GLN A 91 5.50 -2.62 -4.29
CA GLN A 91 6.93 -2.75 -4.52
C GLN A 91 7.54 -1.43 -5.03
N ASN A 92 6.82 -0.67 -5.86
CA ASN A 92 7.23 0.66 -6.28
C ASN A 92 7.11 1.69 -5.15
N HIS A 93 6.07 1.62 -4.33
CA HIS A 93 5.87 2.49 -3.16
C HIS A 93 7.04 2.34 -2.17
N ALA A 94 7.40 1.10 -1.83
CA ALA A 94 8.56 0.79 -1.00
C ALA A 94 9.85 1.41 -1.54
N VAL A 95 10.10 1.33 -2.85
CA VAL A 95 11.27 1.95 -3.48
C VAL A 95 11.26 3.49 -3.34
N TRP A 96 10.09 4.12 -3.45
CA TRP A 96 9.98 5.56 -3.21
C TRP A 96 10.25 5.94 -1.76
N PHE A 97 9.67 5.23 -0.79
CA PHE A 97 9.91 5.49 0.63
C PHE A 97 11.37 5.28 1.00
N LEU A 98 12.02 4.22 0.49
CA LEU A 98 13.46 4.00 0.65
C LEU A 98 14.28 5.16 0.05
N SER A 99 13.91 5.65 -1.14
CA SER A 99 14.56 6.81 -1.75
C SER A 99 14.45 8.06 -0.89
N PHE A 100 13.31 8.28 -0.24
CA PHE A 100 13.12 9.40 0.68
C PHE A 100 13.94 9.22 1.96
N LEU A 101 13.91 8.04 2.59
CA LEU A 101 14.74 7.73 3.76
C LEU A 101 16.23 8.02 3.50
N GLN A 102 16.76 7.55 2.37
CA GLN A 102 18.16 7.78 2.00
C GLN A 102 18.53 9.26 1.85
N LYS A 103 17.56 10.14 1.51
CA LYS A 103 17.80 11.59 1.43
C LYS A 103 17.82 12.25 2.81
N HIS A 104 17.06 11.72 3.76
CA HIS A 104 16.93 12.27 5.12
C HIS A 104 17.98 11.72 6.10
N MET A 105 18.66 10.62 5.74
CA MET A 105 19.80 10.08 6.50
C MET A 105 21.17 10.66 6.12
N ARG A 106 21.23 11.54 5.11
CA ARG A 106 22.44 12.24 4.67
C ARG A 106 22.49 13.65 5.23
#